data_AF-A0A946FIC7-F1
#
_entry.id   AF-A0A946FIC7-F1
#
_cell.length_a   1.000
_cell.length_b   1.000
_cell.length_c   1.000
_cell.angle_alpha   90.00
_cell.angle_beta   90.00
_cell.angle_gamma   90.00
#
_symmetry.space_group_name_H-M   'P 1'
#
loop_
_entity.id
_entity.type
_entity.pdbx_description
1 polymer ?
#
loop_
_entity_poly.entity_id
_entity_poly.type
_entity_poly.pdbx_seq_one_letter_code
_entity_poly.pdbx_strand_id
1 'polypeptide(L)' 'DAVTDPDVPVLLYCRSGSRTTSLGNALIDQLGFTNVTHLTDGITGWLDAGQDTVSYQPE' A
#
# COMPACT_ATOMS: atom_id res chain seq x y z
N ASP A 1 -1.93 12.93 -10.08
CA ASP A 1 -3.36 13.14 -9.77
C ASP A 1 -3.80 12.26 -8.61
N ALA A 2 -4.77 12.72 -7.82
CA ALA A 2 -5.32 11.92 -6.72
C ALA A 2 -6.26 10.85 -7.26
N VAL A 3 -6.14 9.61 -6.77
CA VAL A 3 -7.09 8.54 -7.07
C VAL A 3 -8.38 8.82 -6.29
N THR A 4 -9.48 9.08 -7.00
CA THR A 4 -10.78 9.41 -6.40
C THR A 4 -11.86 8.36 -6.71
N ASP A 5 -11.60 7.46 -7.64
CA ASP A 5 -12.50 6.36 -7.97
C ASP A 5 -12.27 5.19 -6.99
N PRO A 6 -13.27 4.80 -6.19
CA PRO A 6 -13.14 3.76 -5.17
C PRO A 6 -12.91 2.35 -5.73
N ASP A 7 -13.17 2.12 -7.02
CA ASP A 7 -13.00 0.82 -7.68
C ASP A 7 -11.60 0.63 -8.28
N VAL A 8 -10.81 1.71 -8.36
CA VAL A 8 -9.41 1.63 -8.80
C VAL A 8 -8.62 0.76 -7.82
N PRO A 9 -7.90 -0.28 -8.29
CA PRO A 9 -7.04 -1.07 -7.42
C PRO A 9 -5.95 -0.21 -6.76
N VAL A 10 -5.86 -0.25 -5.44
CA VAL A 10 -4.84 0.43 -4.65
C VAL A 10 -4.03 -0.60 -3.86
N LEU A 11 -2.72 -0.65 -4.11
CA LEU A 11 -1.77 -1.39 -3.29
C LEU A 11 -1.01 -0.42 -2.38
N LEU A 12 -1.15 -0.62 -1.07
CA LEU A 12 -0.41 0.14 -0.06
C LEU A 12 0.80 -0.66 0.43
N TYR A 13 1.91 0.02 0.70
CA TYR A 13 2.99 -0.56 1.49
C TYR A 13 3.63 0.47 2.41
N CYS A 14 4.27 -0.02 3.47
CA CYS A 14 5.13 0.79 4.34
C CYS A 14 6.32 -0.06 4.77
N ARG A 15 7.01 0.30 5.87
CA ARG A 15 8.14 -0.48 6.38
C ARG A 15 7.75 -1.91 6.77
N SER A 16 6.73 -2.05 7.64
CA SER A 16 6.39 -3.30 8.33
C SER A 16 4.86 -3.52 8.45
N GLY A 17 4.09 -3.05 7.46
CA GLY A 17 2.63 -3.25 7.39
C GLY A 17 1.75 -2.35 8.26
N SER A 18 2.15 -1.99 9.49
CA SER A 18 1.24 -1.40 10.50
C SER A 18 0.56 -0.10 10.05
N ARG A 19 1.28 0.81 9.39
CA ARG A 19 0.72 2.09 8.89
C ARG A 19 -0.32 1.87 7.82
N THR A 20 -0.06 0.91 6.94
CA THR A 20 -0.95 0.59 5.82
C THR A 20 -2.17 -0.20 6.23
N THR A 21 -2.12 -0.95 7.33
CA THR A 21 -3.33 -1.52 7.95
C THR A 21 -4.27 -0.40 8.37
N SER A 22 -3.79 0.58 9.15
CA SER A 22 -4.62 1.70 9.60
C SER A 22 -5.15 2.55 8.45
N LEU A 23 -4.30 2.85 7.45
CA LEU A 23 -4.70 3.63 6.29
C LEU A 23 -5.69 2.87 5.40
N GLY A 24 -5.46 1.58 5.13
CA GLY A 24 -6.33 0.75 4.32
C GLY A 24 -7.74 0.65 4.91
N ASN A 25 -7.83 0.44 6.22
CA ASN A 25 -9.12 0.44 6.92
C ASN A 25 -9.82 1.80 6.79
N ALA A 26 -9.10 2.92 6.91
CA ALA A 26 -9.70 4.24 6.71
C ALA A 26 -10.23 4.45 5.28
N LEU A 27 -9.50 3.99 4.25
CA LEU A 27 -9.96 4.06 2.85
C LEU A 27 -11.25 3.26 2.64
N ILE A 28 -11.35 2.07 3.24
CA ILE A 28 -12.52 1.20 3.13
C ILE A 28 -13.69 1.78 3.94
N ASP A 29 -13.49 2.00 5.24
CA ASP A 29 -14.56 2.30 6.19
C ASP A 29 -15.09 3.74 6.06
N GLN A 30 -14.24 4.69 5.66
CA GLN A 30 -14.60 6.11 5.63
C GLN A 30 -14.83 6.64 4.23
N LEU A 31 -14.15 6.09 3.21
CA LEU A 31 -14.19 6.59 1.84
C LEU A 31 -14.80 5.60 0.84
N GLY A 32 -15.10 4.36 1.27
CA GLY A 32 -15.81 3.38 0.45
C GLY A 32 -14.97 2.75 -0.65
N PHE A 33 -13.64 2.78 -0.55
CA PHE A 33 -12.78 2.05 -1.48
C PHE A 33 -13.05 0.55 -1.38
N THR A 34 -13.20 -0.11 -2.53
CA THR A 34 -13.61 -1.52 -2.61
C THR A 34 -12.45 -2.43 -2.95
N ASN A 35 -11.36 -1.88 -3.51
CA ASN A 35 -10.23 -2.65 -4.04
C ASN A 35 -8.89 -2.20 -3.43
N VAL A 36 -8.76 -2.34 -2.10
CA VAL A 36 -7.56 -1.97 -1.35
C VAL A 36 -6.82 -3.23 -0.90
N THR A 37 -5.54 -3.32 -1.23
CA THR A 37 -4.63 -4.37 -0.77
C THR A 37 -3.41 -3.72 -0.10
N HIS A 38 -2.72 -4.46 0.77
CA HIS A 38 -1.46 -3.97 1.33
C HIS A 38 -0.46 -5.09 1.59
N LEU A 39 0.84 -4.76 1.57
CA LEU A 39 1.89 -5.68 1.98
C LEU A 39 1.87 -5.85 3.51
N THR A 40 1.43 -7.03 3.97
CA THR A 40 1.27 -7.36 5.40
C THR A 40 2.57 -7.17 6.19
N ASP A 41 3.70 -7.63 5.65
CA ASP A 41 5.02 -7.50 6.29
C ASP A 41 5.78 -6.25 5.81
N GLY A 42 5.12 -5.38 5.04
CA GLY A 42 5.72 -4.21 4.40
C GLY A 42 6.88 -4.54 3.47
N ILE A 43 7.71 -3.53 3.20
CA ILE A 43 8.92 -3.68 2.39
C ILE A 43 9.99 -4.55 3.09
N THR A 44 9.93 -4.71 4.41
CA THR A 44 10.83 -5.64 5.10
C THR A 44 10.60 -7.09 4.67
N GLY A 45 9.34 -7.53 4.58
CA GLY A 45 9.03 -8.88 4.07
C GLY A 45 9.39 -9.05 2.59
N TRP A 46 9.26 -7.98 1.79
CA TRP A 46 9.71 -7.98 0.38
C TRP A 46 11.22 -8.23 0.26
N LEU A 47 12.02 -7.53 1.07
CA LEU A 47 13.47 -7.69 1.12
C LEU A 47 13.88 -9.07 1.66
N ASP A 48 13.21 -9.55 2.72
CA ASP A 48 13.48 -10.87 3.30
C ASP A 48 13.17 -12.00 2.31
N ALA A 49 12.20 -11.80 1.41
CA ALA A 49 11.88 -12.70 0.31
C ALA A 49 12.87 -12.63 -0.87
N GLY A 50 13.93 -11.81 -0.78
CA GLY A 50 14.95 -11.66 -1.81
C GLY A 50 14.47 -10.95 -3.08
N GLN A 51 13.41 -10.15 -2.97
CA GLN A 51 12.84 -9.43 -4.12
C GLN A 51 13.61 -8.13 -4.39
N ASP A 52 13.71 -7.77 -5.67
CA ASP A 52 14.46 -6.57 -6.08
C ASP A 52 13.77 -5.28 -5.65
N THR A 53 14.58 -4.25 -5.41
CA THR A 53 14.10 -2.88 -5.23
C THR A 53 14.84 -1.95 -6.18
N VAL A 54 14.19 -0.84 -6.52
CA VAL A 54 14.80 0.24 -7.30
C VAL A 54 15.04 1.43 -6.40
N SER A 55 16.17 2.10 -6.58
CA SER A 55 16.42 3.37 -5.91
C SER A 55 15.50 4.43 -6.50
N TYR A 56 14.77 5.14 -5.65
CA TYR A 56 13.94 6.27 -6.08
C TYR A 56 14.77 7.29 -6.85
N GLN A 57 14.32 7.62 -8.06
CA GLN A 57 14.84 8.73 -8.85
C GLN A 57 13.74 9.79 -8.91
N PRO A 58 13.97 11.02 -8.42
CA PRO A 58 13.01 12.08 -8.61
C PRO A 58 12.92 12.45 -10.10
N GLU A 59 11.71 12.78 -10.55
CA GLU A 59 11.48 13.43 -11.85
C GLU A 59 11.95 14.88 -11.86
#